data_AF-A0A1E4IUB3-F1
#
_entry.id   AF-A0A1E4IUB3-F1
#
_cell.length_a   1.000
_cell.length_b   1.000
_cell.length_c   1.000
_cell.angle_alpha   90.00
_cell.angle_beta   90.00
_cell.angle_gamma   90.00
#
_symmetry.space_group_name_H-M   'P 1'
#
loop_
_entity.id
_entity.type
_entity.pdbx_description
1 polymer ?
#
loop_
_entity_poly.entity_id
_entity_poly.type
_entity_poly.pdbx_seq_one_letter_code
_entity_poly.pdbx_strand_id
1 'polypeptide(L)'
;MPSASDTGCPCAPHRPAAQFRPFEWIESQRLDPHQQTQAAFLNDARDVVQGACTLAQLLAWDEDRRDAALSATDPAPLFDACQRGALQRLLSASLSLLHARIESQCEALTTA
;
A
#
# COMPACT_ATOMS: atom_id res chain seq x y z
N MET A 1 -16.80 55.69 -6.08
CA MET A 1 -15.91 55.35 -4.95
C MET A 1 -16.41 54.04 -4.36
N PRO A 2 -15.54 53.03 -4.16
CA PRO A 2 -15.58 51.83 -4.99
C PRO A 2 -15.76 50.52 -4.19
N SER A 3 -16.14 49.43 -4.86
CA SER A 3 -15.80 48.05 -4.48
C SER A 3 -16.05 47.18 -5.70
N ALA A 4 -15.04 47.07 -6.57
CA ALA A 4 -14.08 45.96 -6.56
C ALA A 4 -14.69 44.74 -7.24
N SER A 5 -14.57 44.75 -8.56
CA SER A 5 -14.64 43.57 -9.41
C SER A 5 -13.51 42.63 -9.02
N ASP A 6 -13.85 41.57 -8.30
CA ASP A 6 -12.96 40.46 -7.99
C ASP A 6 -12.69 39.69 -9.28
N THR A 7 -11.71 40.20 -10.03
CA THR A 7 -11.22 39.59 -11.25
C THR A 7 -10.26 38.51 -10.79
N GLY A 8 -10.82 37.32 -10.52
CA GLY A 8 -10.05 36.14 -10.15
C GLY A 8 -8.89 35.93 -11.13
N CYS A 9 -7.68 35.90 -10.57
CA CYS A 9 -6.42 35.79 -11.30
C CYS A 9 -6.36 34.47 -12.09
N PRO A 10 -6.24 34.47 -13.44
CA PRO A 10 -6.27 33.25 -14.25
C PRO A 10 -4.92 32.52 -14.33
N CYS A 11 -4.11 32.55 -13.26
CA CYS A 11 -2.72 32.09 -13.28
C CYS A 11 -2.34 31.12 -12.16
N ALA A 12 -3.27 30.38 -11.59
CA ALA A 12 -2.90 29.15 -10.91
C ALA A 12 -2.87 28.04 -11.98
N PRO A 13 -1.70 27.49 -12.36
CA PRO A 13 -1.68 26.30 -13.20
C PRO A 13 -2.53 25.24 -12.48
N HIS A 14 -3.59 24.79 -13.15
CA HIS A 14 -4.47 23.77 -12.64
C HIS A 14 -3.63 22.50 -12.43
N ARG A 15 -3.11 22.32 -11.20
CA ARG A 15 -2.55 21.04 -10.78
C ARG A 15 -3.77 20.14 -10.60
N PRO A 16 -3.96 19.11 -11.43
CA PRO A 16 -4.95 18.10 -11.13
C PRO A 16 -4.66 17.65 -9.71
N ALA A 17 -5.68 17.66 -8.84
CA ALA A 17 -5.55 16.98 -7.56
C ALA A 17 -5.03 15.58 -7.86
N ALA A 18 -3.89 15.21 -7.28
CA ALA A 18 -3.32 13.88 -7.48
C ALA A 18 -4.41 12.88 -7.07
N GLN A 19 -5.07 12.28 -8.07
CA GLN A 19 -6.08 11.27 -7.81
C GLN A 19 -5.29 10.06 -7.38
N PHE A 20 -5.30 9.79 -6.08
CA PHE A 20 -4.82 8.51 -5.58
C PHE A 20 -5.67 7.44 -6.26
N ARG A 21 -5.05 6.68 -7.16
CA ARG A 21 -5.67 5.53 -7.81
C ARG A 21 -5.09 4.30 -7.15
N PRO A 22 -5.81 3.71 -6.19
CA PRO A 22 -5.36 2.49 -5.56
C PRO A 22 -5.18 1.43 -6.65
N PHE A 23 -4.02 0.78 -6.69
CA PHE A 23 -3.77 -0.43 -7.48
C PHE A 23 -3.69 -0.26 -9.00
N GLU A 24 -3.47 0.94 -9.54
CA GLU A 24 -3.05 1.09 -10.94
C GLU A 24 -1.55 0.80 -11.08
N TRP A 25 -1.14 0.03 -12.09
CA TRP A 25 0.28 -0.25 -12.32
C TRP A 25 0.89 0.94 -13.06
N ILE A 26 2.03 1.44 -12.57
CA ILE A 26 2.69 2.58 -13.21
C ILE A 26 3.63 2.07 -14.31
N GLU A 27 3.29 2.34 -15.56
CA GLU A 27 4.17 2.07 -16.70
C GLU A 27 5.38 3.01 -16.69
N SER A 28 6.58 2.45 -16.47
CA SER A 28 7.82 3.24 -16.31
C SER A 28 8.57 3.52 -17.61
N GLN A 29 8.24 2.85 -18.72
CA GLN A 29 9.06 2.84 -19.95
C GLN A 29 9.21 4.20 -20.65
N ARG A 30 8.42 5.21 -20.27
CA ARG A 30 8.44 6.56 -20.88
C ARG A 30 8.73 7.68 -19.88
N LEU A 31 9.06 7.34 -18.64
CA LEU A 31 9.31 8.31 -17.58
C LEU A 31 10.78 8.75 -17.56
N ASP A 32 11.04 9.94 -17.03
CA ASP A 32 12.42 10.37 -16.76
C ASP A 32 13.09 9.44 -15.72
N PRO A 33 14.42 9.29 -15.68
CA PRO A 33 15.10 8.34 -14.78
C PRO A 33 14.70 8.46 -13.30
N HIS A 34 14.49 9.68 -12.82
CA HIS A 34 13.99 9.94 -11.46
C HIS A 34 12.56 9.42 -11.27
N GLN A 35 11.68 9.69 -12.22
CA GLN A 35 10.30 9.23 -12.21
C GLN A 35 10.17 7.71 -12.38
N GLN A 36 11.09 7.06 -13.11
CA GLN A 36 11.18 5.60 -13.20
C GLN A 36 11.49 4.97 -11.84
N THR A 37 12.43 5.55 -11.10
CA THR A 37 12.78 5.09 -9.74
C THR A 37 11.58 5.22 -8.80
N GLN A 38 10.87 6.35 -8.87
CA GLN A 38 9.67 6.59 -8.07
C GLN A 38 8.53 5.63 -8.45
N ALA A 39 8.31 5.39 -9.75
CA ALA A 39 7.32 4.43 -10.23
C ALA A 39 7.62 3.00 -9.77
N ALA A 40 8.88 2.57 -9.83
CA ALA A 40 9.31 1.27 -9.33
C ALA A 40 9.04 1.13 -7.83
N PHE A 41 9.40 2.14 -7.04
CA PHE A 41 9.09 2.16 -5.60
C PHE A 41 7.59 2.05 -5.31
N LEU A 42 6.75 2.79 -6.04
CA LEU A 42 5.30 2.75 -5.84
C LEU A 42 4.68 1.41 -6.23
N ASN A 43 5.19 0.78 -7.30
CA ASN A 43 4.77 -0.56 -7.71
C ASN A 43 5.19 -1.60 -6.65
N ASP A 44 6.44 -1.55 -6.15
CA ASP A 44 6.90 -2.41 -5.04
C ASP A 44 6.01 -2.25 -3.79
N ALA A 45 5.71 -1.00 -3.42
CA ALA A 45 4.90 -0.68 -2.25
C ALA A 45 3.49 -1.26 -2.39
N ARG A 46 2.89 -1.13 -3.56
CA ARG A 46 1.61 -1.74 -3.90
C ARG A 46 1.66 -3.26 -3.74
N ASP A 47 2.66 -3.93 -4.32
CA ASP A 47 2.78 -5.38 -4.28
C ASP A 47 2.92 -5.90 -2.84
N VAL A 48 3.70 -5.20 -2.00
CA VAL A 48 3.82 -5.52 -0.57
C VAL A 48 2.48 -5.37 0.16
N VAL A 49 1.74 -4.27 -0.07
CA VAL A 49 0.42 -4.07 0.56
C VAL A 49 -0.57 -5.13 0.11
N GLN A 50 -0.63 -5.41 -1.20
CA GLN A 50 -1.54 -6.41 -1.76
C GLN A 50 -1.21 -7.82 -1.24
N GLY A 51 0.07 -8.17 -1.19
CA GLY A 51 0.54 -9.43 -0.61
C GLY A 51 0.21 -9.55 0.87
N ALA A 52 0.42 -8.49 1.66
CA ALA A 52 0.08 -8.46 3.08
C ALA A 52 -1.43 -8.59 3.32
N CYS A 53 -2.27 -7.89 2.55
CA CYS A 53 -3.72 -8.03 2.63
C CYS A 53 -4.18 -9.44 2.30
N THR A 54 -3.64 -10.04 1.23
CA THR A 54 -3.96 -11.42 0.84
C THR A 54 -3.58 -12.41 1.93
N LEU A 55 -2.38 -12.26 2.51
CA LEU A 55 -1.92 -13.13 3.58
C LEU A 55 -2.74 -12.97 4.86
N ALA A 56 -3.12 -11.74 5.22
CA ALA A 56 -4.00 -11.48 6.37
C ALA A 56 -5.37 -12.13 6.19
N GLN A 57 -5.97 -12.04 5.00
CA GLN A 57 -7.24 -12.71 4.69
C GLN A 57 -7.12 -14.22 4.79
N LEU A 58 -6.02 -14.80 4.28
CA LEU A 58 -5.77 -16.24 4.37
C LEU A 58 -5.62 -16.72 5.82
N LEU A 59 -4.93 -15.94 6.66
CA LEU A 59 -4.77 -16.25 8.09
C LEU A 59 -6.10 -16.16 8.85
N ALA A 60 -6.93 -15.15 8.56
CA ALA A 60 -8.27 -15.03 9.15
C ALA A 60 -9.17 -16.21 8.75
N TRP A 61 -9.15 -16.57 7.46
CA TRP A 61 -9.88 -17.73 6.97
C TRP A 61 -9.41 -19.05 7.59
N ASP A 62 -8.10 -19.25 7.80
CA ASP A 62 -7.56 -20.43 8.49
C ASP A 62 -8.00 -20.49 9.97
N GLU A 63 -8.11 -19.33 10.63
CA GLU A 63 -8.61 -19.22 12.00
C GLU A 63 -10.08 -19.63 12.10
N ASP A 64 -10.94 -19.13 11.21
CA ASP A 64 -12.36 -19.52 11.16
C ASP A 64 -12.53 -21.04 10.97
N ARG A 65 -11.69 -21.66 10.14
CA ARG A 65 -11.69 -23.11 9.91
C ARG A 65 -11.24 -23.91 11.13
N ARG A 66 -10.25 -23.42 11.85
CA ARG A 66 -9.80 -24.05 13.09
C ARG A 66 -10.92 -24.04 14.12
N ASP A 67 -11.63 -22.92 14.24
CA ASP A 67 -12.75 -22.79 15.19
C ASP A 67 -13.94 -23.70 14.79
N ALA A 68 -14.20 -23.84 13.49
CA ALA A 68 -15.19 -24.78 12.97
C ALA A 68 -14.79 -26.26 13.19
N ALA A 69 -13.52 -26.61 12.99
CA ALA A 69 -13.00 -27.97 13.20
C ALA A 69 -13.03 -28.41 14.68
N LEU A 70 -12.99 -27.45 15.61
CA LEU A 70 -13.23 -27.72 17.04
C LEU A 70 -14.71 -28.05 17.33
N SER A 71 -15.63 -27.70 16.41
CA SER A 71 -17.09 -27.83 16.57
C SER A 71 -17.69 -29.06 15.87
N ALA A 72 -17.20 -29.47 14.69
CA ALA A 72 -17.62 -30.68 13.95
C ALA A 72 -16.68 -30.99 12.76
N THR A 73 -17.09 -31.95 11.90
CA THR A 73 -16.43 -32.64 10.77
C THR A 73 -15.82 -31.79 9.64
N ASP A 74 -15.38 -30.57 9.90
CA ASP A 74 -14.68 -29.74 8.91
C ASP A 74 -13.22 -30.18 8.74
N PRO A 75 -12.59 -29.93 7.58
CA PRO A 75 -11.21 -30.33 7.35
C PRO A 75 -10.26 -29.55 8.27
N ALA A 76 -9.16 -30.18 8.66
CA ALA A 76 -8.14 -29.61 9.53
C ALA A 76 -7.67 -28.20 9.08
N PRO A 77 -7.18 -27.36 10.01
CA PRO A 77 -6.55 -26.10 9.66
C PRO A 77 -5.42 -26.30 8.65
N LEU A 78 -5.27 -25.35 7.74
CA LEU A 78 -4.24 -25.36 6.70
C LEU A 78 -2.85 -25.14 7.30
N PHE A 79 -2.76 -24.31 8.34
CA PHE A 79 -1.51 -23.99 9.01
C PHE A 79 -1.42 -24.54 10.43
N ASP A 80 -0.24 -25.06 10.76
CA ASP A 80 0.10 -25.31 12.16
C ASP A 80 0.42 -24.01 12.92
N ALA A 81 0.63 -24.12 14.23
CA ALA A 81 0.96 -22.96 15.08
C ALA A 81 2.28 -22.28 14.71
N CYS A 82 3.28 -23.05 14.26
CA CYS A 82 4.59 -22.53 13.87
C CYS A 82 4.50 -21.73 12.57
N GLN A 83 3.83 -22.30 11.56
CA GLN A 83 3.58 -21.68 10.26
C GLN A 83 2.78 -20.39 10.42
N ARG A 84 1.69 -20.41 11.21
CA ARG A 84 0.90 -19.22 11.52
C ARG A 84 1.76 -18.13 12.16
N GLY A 85 2.54 -18.48 13.19
CA GLY A 85 3.44 -17.53 13.86
C GLY A 85 4.56 -17.02 12.95
N ALA A 86 5.03 -17.81 11.98
CA ALA A 86 5.99 -17.37 10.97
C ALA A 86 5.36 -16.39 9.97
N LEU A 87 4.16 -16.68 9.47
CA LEU A 87 3.42 -15.82 8.54
C LEU A 87 3.02 -14.48 9.17
N GLN A 88 2.58 -14.49 10.43
CA GLN A 88 2.28 -13.26 11.18
C GLN A 88 3.54 -12.38 11.35
N ARG A 89 4.69 -12.99 11.66
CA ARG A 89 5.98 -12.26 11.74
C ARG A 89 6.42 -11.74 10.38
N LEU A 90 6.26 -12.52 9.31
CA LEU A 90 6.56 -12.08 7.95
C LEU A 90 5.70 -10.86 7.56
N LEU A 91 4.41 -10.88 7.89
CA LEU A 91 3.50 -9.77 7.64
C LEU A 91 3.93 -8.52 8.39
N SER A 92 4.23 -8.64 9.69
CA SER A 92 4.74 -7.53 10.49
C SER A 92 6.06 -6.98 9.92
N ALA A 93 7.03 -7.85 9.62
CA ALA A 93 8.32 -7.44 9.07
C ALA A 93 8.20 -6.74 7.71
N SER A 94 7.34 -7.27 6.82
CA SER A 94 7.13 -6.70 5.48
C SER A 94 6.50 -5.31 5.55
N LEU A 95 5.49 -5.13 6.41
CA LEU A 95 4.83 -3.84 6.60
C LEU A 95 5.73 -2.83 7.30
N SER A 96 6.50 -3.24 8.31
CA SER A 96 7.48 -2.37 8.97
C SER A 96 8.60 -1.94 8.01
N LEU A 97 9.08 -2.83 7.16
CA LEU A 97 10.08 -2.50 6.14
C LEU A 97 9.52 -1.52 5.10
N LEU A 98 8.29 -1.73 4.64
CA LEU A 98 7.62 -0.81 3.73
C LEU A 98 7.44 0.56 4.37
N HIS A 99 6.99 0.61 5.62
CA HIS A 99 6.85 1.86 6.37
C HIS A 99 8.17 2.63 6.44
N ALA A 100 9.28 1.97 6.80
CA ALA A 100 10.59 2.61 6.84
C ALA A 100 11.03 3.15 5.46
N ARG A 101 10.73 2.44 4.36
CA ARG A 101 11.01 2.93 3.00
C ARG A 101 10.15 4.15 2.66
N ILE A 102 8.87 4.16 3.05
CA ILE A 102 7.98 5.32 2.84
C ILE A 102 8.52 6.54 3.57
N GLU A 103 8.89 6.41 4.85
CA GLU A 103 9.46 7.51 5.63
C GLU A 103 10.72 8.08 4.96
N SER A 104 11.63 7.22 4.53
CA SER A 104 12.84 7.66 3.80
C SER A 104 12.51 8.41 2.50
N GLN A 105 11.47 8.01 1.75
CA GLN A 105 11.04 8.73 0.56
C GLN A 105 10.40 10.07 0.90
N CYS A 106 9.64 10.17 1.98
CA CYS A 106 9.07 11.43 2.47
C CYS A 106 10.16 12.42 2.88
N GLU A 107 11.18 11.96 3.62
CA GLU A 107 12.35 12.77 4.01
C GLU A 107 13.14 13.28 2.79
N ALA A 108 13.29 12.46 1.75
CA ALA A 108 13.93 12.89 0.51
C ALA A 108 13.14 13.99 -0.21
N LEU A 109 11.80 13.96 -0.14
CA LEU A 109 10.94 14.97 -0.75
C LEU A 109 10.90 16.30 0.01
N THR A 110 11.14 16.29 1.32
CA THR A 110 11.17 17.52 2.14
C THR A 110 12.52 18.24 2.09
N THR A 111 13.57 17.54 1.63
CA THR A 111 14.95 18.04 1.57
C THR A 111 15.42 18.39 0.16
N ALA A 112 14.62 18.07 -0.87
CA ALA A 112 14.83 18.42 -2.28
C ALA A 112 14.22 19.79 -2.65
#